data_AF-B5U249-F1
#
_entry.id   AF-B5U249-F1
#
_cell.length_a   1.000
_cell.length_b   1.000
_cell.length_c   1.000
_cell.angle_alpha   90.00
_cell.angle_beta   90.00
_cell.angle_gamma   90.00
#
_symmetry.space_group_name_H-M   'P 1'
#
loop_
_entity.id
_entity.type
_entity.pdbx_description
1 polymer ?
#
loop_
_entity_poly.entity_id
_entity_poly.type
_entity_poly.pdbx_seq_one_letter_code
_entity_poly.pdbx_strand_id
1 'polypeptide(L)'
;MGFGDYPKEYNPAIHGVYDPARYYGPKDTPFGQVKVGELGAWIGRRNKSPQSFTALCSRAWWRWQHKYVQPKRTGVAPFFQLTFAGMAFFYFLNYGRIKHHKNYKYH
;
A
#
# COMPACT_ATOMS: atom_id res chain seq x y z
N MET A 1 10.83 -11.00 16.08
CA MET A 1 10.54 -9.56 16.21
C MET A 1 9.09 -9.50 16.58
N GLY A 2 8.82 -9.04 17.80
CA GLY A 2 7.49 -8.96 18.37
C GLY A 2 6.67 -7.83 17.75
N PHE A 3 5.39 -7.83 18.07
CA PHE A 3 4.52 -6.70 17.74
C PHE A 3 4.93 -5.48 18.58
N GLY A 4 5.16 -4.33 17.93
CA GLY A 4 5.59 -3.09 18.60
C GLY A 4 7.11 -2.84 18.59
N ASP A 5 7.93 -3.84 18.22
CA ASP A 5 9.36 -3.64 18.05
C ASP A 5 9.67 -2.77 16.82
N TYR A 6 10.75 -1.98 16.89
CA TYR A 6 11.31 -1.34 15.70
C TYR A 6 11.77 -2.40 14.69
N PRO A 7 11.76 -2.13 13.37
CA PRO A 7 12.32 -3.04 12.38
C PRO A 7 13.77 -3.41 12.68
N LYS A 8 14.19 -4.65 12.39
CA LYS A 8 15.57 -5.12 12.66
C LYS A 8 16.62 -4.26 11.96
N GLU A 9 16.23 -3.69 10.82
CA GLU A 9 17.08 -2.90 9.96
C GLU A 9 17.20 -1.43 10.44
N TYR A 10 16.41 -1.01 11.43
CA TYR A 10 16.48 0.35 11.95
C TYR A 10 17.63 0.52 12.96
N ASN A 11 18.58 1.41 12.64
CA ASN A 11 19.60 1.88 13.56
C ASN A 11 19.44 3.40 13.81
N PRO A 12 19.16 3.85 15.06
CA PRO A 12 18.96 5.27 15.37
C PRO A 12 20.21 6.13 15.11
N ALA A 13 21.42 5.57 15.25
CA ALA A 13 22.66 6.31 15.00
C ALA A 13 22.87 6.64 13.51
N ILE A 14 22.34 5.80 12.60
CA ILE A 14 22.45 5.99 11.14
C ILE A 14 21.23 6.71 10.58
N HIS A 15 20.04 6.40 11.10
CA HIS A 15 18.77 6.84 10.53
C HIS A 15 18.16 8.07 11.19
N GLY A 16 18.64 8.47 12.38
CA GLY A 16 18.03 9.51 13.17
C GLY A 16 16.70 9.06 13.78
N VAL A 17 15.74 9.98 13.88
CA VAL A 17 14.40 9.70 14.42
C VAL A 17 13.68 8.65 13.58
N TYR A 18 13.00 7.72 14.24
CA TYR A 18 12.20 6.70 13.58
C TYR A 18 11.06 7.32 12.76
N ASP A 19 10.96 6.92 11.50
CA ASP A 19 9.88 7.26 10.58
C ASP A 19 9.14 5.97 10.17
N PRO A 20 7.88 5.80 10.61
CA PRO A 20 7.11 4.60 10.31
C PRO A 20 6.70 4.49 8.83
N ALA A 21 6.85 5.55 8.03
CA ALA A 21 6.63 5.53 6.59
C ALA A 21 7.87 5.07 5.79
N ARG A 22 9.04 4.95 6.44
CA ARG A 22 10.31 4.62 5.78
C ARG A 22 10.57 3.12 5.76
N TYR A 23 11.15 2.65 4.66
CA TYR A 23 11.72 1.29 4.60
C TYR A 23 13.21 1.36 4.93
N TYR A 24 13.61 0.60 5.95
CA TYR A 24 14.98 0.60 6.47
C TYR A 24 15.84 -0.55 5.93
N GLY A 25 15.23 -1.53 5.25
CA GLY A 25 15.96 -2.63 4.64
C GLY A 25 16.67 -2.27 3.33
N PRO A 26 17.30 -3.27 2.68
CA PRO A 26 18.03 -3.08 1.43
C PRO A 26 17.14 -2.49 0.34
N LYS A 27 17.57 -1.37 -0.25
CA LYS A 27 16.84 -0.75 -1.36
C LYS A 27 17.00 -1.62 -2.61
N ASP A 28 15.88 -2.00 -3.20
CA ASP A 28 15.82 -2.68 -4.50
C ASP A 28 15.49 -1.67 -5.60
N THR A 29 15.63 -2.07 -6.87
CA THR A 29 15.25 -1.27 -8.03
C THR A 29 13.78 -0.84 -7.91
N PRO A 30 13.47 0.46 -7.95
CA PRO A 30 12.09 0.95 -7.95
C PRO A 30 11.30 0.32 -9.09
N PHE A 31 10.03 -0.02 -8.85
CA PHE A 31 9.19 -0.73 -9.82
C PHE A 31 9.22 -0.09 -11.22
N GLY A 32 9.14 1.25 -11.29
CA GLY A 32 9.14 1.99 -12.56
C GLY A 32 10.47 1.97 -13.33
N GLN A 33 11.54 1.40 -12.75
CA GLN A 33 12.86 1.26 -13.38
C GLN A 33 13.19 -0.20 -13.72
N VAL A 34 12.29 -1.14 -13.45
CA VAL A 34 12.50 -2.57 -13.71
C VAL A 34 12.22 -2.87 -15.18
N LYS A 35 13.13 -3.60 -15.84
CA LYS A 35 12.88 -4.08 -17.21
C LYS A 35 11.82 -5.17 -17.19
N VAL A 36 10.95 -5.20 -18.21
CA VAL A 36 9.85 -6.17 -18.30
C VAL A 36 10.36 -7.63 -18.23
N GLY A 37 11.49 -7.92 -18.90
CA GLY A 37 12.12 -9.25 -18.85
C GLY A 37 12.68 -9.65 -17.48
N GLU A 38 12.89 -8.70 -16.56
CA GLU A 38 13.41 -8.93 -15.22
C GLU A 38 12.30 -8.99 -14.15
N LEU A 39 11.04 -8.71 -14.52
CA LEU A 39 9.91 -8.60 -13.57
C LEU A 39 9.71 -9.86 -12.74
N GLY A 40 9.82 -11.05 -13.34
CA GLY A 40 9.68 -12.33 -12.64
C GLY A 40 10.71 -12.48 -11.52
N ALA A 41 11.99 -12.25 -11.83
CA ALA A 41 13.08 -12.29 -10.85
C ALA A 41 12.95 -11.19 -9.78
N TRP A 42 12.48 -10.00 -10.18
CA TRP A 42 12.23 -8.87 -9.28
C TRP A 42 11.10 -9.14 -8.28
N ILE A 43 10.01 -9.77 -8.71
CA ILE A 43 8.96 -10.25 -7.78
C ILE A 43 9.50 -11.41 -6.92
N GLY A 44 10.29 -12.29 -7.53
CA GLY A 44 10.86 -13.49 -6.91
C GLY A 44 11.68 -13.17 -5.66
N ARG A 45 12.58 -12.19 -5.72
CA ARG A 45 13.50 -11.83 -4.62
C ARG A 45 12.86 -11.13 -3.42
N ARG A 46 11.58 -10.77 -3.48
CA ARG A 46 10.88 -10.14 -2.35
C ARG A 46 10.59 -11.13 -1.24
N ASN A 47 10.72 -10.66 0.00
CA ASN A 47 10.27 -11.40 1.18
C ASN A 47 8.74 -11.43 1.23
N LYS A 48 8.16 -12.63 1.19
CA LYS A 48 6.71 -12.88 1.15
C LYS A 48 6.16 -13.37 2.49
N SER A 49 6.90 -13.18 3.59
CA SER A 49 6.42 -13.55 4.91
C SER A 49 5.20 -12.70 5.31
N PRO A 50 4.27 -13.23 6.12
CA PRO A 50 3.14 -12.44 6.63
C PRO A 50 3.58 -11.16 7.34
N GLN A 51 4.71 -11.21 8.07
CA GLN A 51 5.27 -10.08 8.78
C GLN A 51 5.77 -8.98 7.82
N SER A 52 6.42 -9.36 6.71
CA SER A 52 6.87 -8.39 5.71
C SER A 52 5.69 -7.68 5.05
N PHE A 53 4.59 -8.41 4.82
CA PHE A 53 3.33 -7.87 4.29
C PHE A 53 2.67 -6.89 5.27
N THR A 54 2.52 -7.27 6.54
CA THR A 54 1.97 -6.35 7.57
C THR A 54 2.82 -5.09 7.71
N ALA A 55 4.15 -5.22 7.69
CA ALA A 55 5.05 -4.08 7.72
C ALA A 55 4.91 -3.19 6.46
N LEU A 56 4.67 -3.78 5.29
CA LEU A 56 4.38 -3.03 4.06
C LEU A 56 3.07 -2.25 4.17
N CYS A 57 1.99 -2.88 4.65
CA CYS A 57 0.70 -2.22 4.88
C CYS A 57 0.84 -1.07 5.89
N SER A 58 1.57 -1.28 6.99
CA SER A 58 1.85 -0.23 7.98
C SER A 58 2.57 0.96 7.35
N ARG A 59 3.65 0.73 6.58
CA ARG A 59 4.35 1.83 5.89
C ARG A 59 3.46 2.57 4.91
N ALA A 60 2.63 1.85 4.14
CA ALA A 60 1.70 2.46 3.20
C ALA A 60 0.65 3.33 3.92
N TRP A 61 0.13 2.83 5.05
CA TRP A 61 -0.78 3.57 5.93
C TRP A 61 -0.15 4.87 6.43
N TRP A 62 1.08 4.82 6.95
CA TRP A 62 1.78 6.01 7.43
C TRP A 62 2.09 7.01 6.34
N ARG A 63 2.47 6.57 5.12
CA ARG A 63 2.64 7.47 3.97
C ARG A 63 1.35 8.19 3.60
N TRP A 64 0.23 7.47 3.62
CA TRP A 64 -1.08 8.04 3.35
C TRP A 64 -1.51 9.04 4.43
N GLN A 65 -1.33 8.69 5.70
CA GLN A 65 -1.57 9.55 6.86
C GLN A 65 -0.77 10.85 6.80
N HIS A 66 0.55 10.76 6.57
CA HIS A 66 1.46 11.91 6.42
C HIS A 66 1.10 12.82 5.24
N LYS A 67 0.42 12.28 4.23
CA LYS A 67 0.07 13.03 3.02
C LYS A 67 -1.29 13.71 3.13
N TYR A 68 -2.29 13.07 3.72
CA TYR A 68 -3.68 13.52 3.62
C TYR A 68 -4.43 13.68 4.94
N VAL A 69 -3.97 13.07 6.04
CA VAL A 69 -4.76 12.99 7.28
C VAL A 69 -4.21 13.86 8.39
N GLN A 70 -2.89 13.89 8.59
CA GLN A 70 -2.28 14.64 9.69
C GLN A 70 -2.55 16.15 9.61
N PRO A 71 -2.74 16.85 10.77
CA PRO A 71 -3.27 18.21 10.85
C PRO A 71 -2.65 19.24 9.89
N LYS A 72 -1.34 19.12 9.65
CA LYS A 72 -0.60 20.04 8.78
C LYS A 72 -1.04 19.99 7.30
N ARG A 73 -1.59 18.87 6.85
CA ARG A 73 -1.98 18.60 5.44
C ARG A 73 -3.40 18.04 5.33
N THR A 74 -4.19 18.13 6.39
CA THR A 74 -5.55 17.60 6.40
C THR A 74 -6.41 18.36 5.39
N GLY A 75 -7.23 17.61 4.67
CA GLY A 75 -8.27 18.14 3.79
C GLY A 75 -9.38 17.12 3.60
N VAL A 76 -10.25 17.35 2.61
CA VAL A 76 -11.37 16.43 2.32
C VAL A 76 -10.94 15.14 1.61
N ALA A 77 -9.70 15.05 1.13
CA ALA A 77 -9.21 13.95 0.31
C ALA A 77 -9.33 12.54 0.95
N PRO A 78 -8.99 12.31 2.24
CA PRO A 78 -9.16 11.01 2.88
C PRO A 78 -10.59 10.49 2.82
N PHE A 79 -11.59 11.37 2.99
CA PHE A 79 -13.00 11.00 2.95
C PHE A 79 -13.38 10.48 1.57
N PHE A 80 -13.09 11.25 0.51
CA PHE A 80 -13.38 10.83 -0.87
C PHE A 80 -12.61 9.57 -1.27
N GLN A 81 -11.36 9.41 -0.84
CA GLN A 81 -10.55 8.22 -1.14
C GLN A 81 -11.14 6.97 -0.49
N LEU A 82 -11.58 7.05 0.77
CA LEU A 82 -12.24 5.94 1.47
C LEU A 82 -13.62 5.63 0.87
N THR A 83 -14.42 6.66 0.55
CA THR A 83 -15.70 6.48 -0.14
C THR A 83 -15.52 5.79 -1.49
N PHE A 84 -14.58 6.26 -2.32
CA PHE A 84 -14.30 5.67 -3.62
C PHE A 84 -13.79 4.22 -3.50
N ALA A 85 -12.88 3.96 -2.55
CA ALA A 85 -12.41 2.60 -2.27
C ALA A 85 -13.56 1.67 -1.84
N GLY A 86 -14.48 2.17 -0.99
CA GLY A 86 -15.68 1.46 -0.61
C GLY A 86 -16.59 1.16 -1.80
N MET A 87 -16.87 2.16 -2.64
CA MET A 87 -17.67 1.99 -3.87
C MET A 87 -17.05 0.94 -4.79
N ALA A 88 -15.73 1.00 -5.03
CA ALA A 88 -15.03 0.02 -5.86
C ALA A 88 -15.07 -1.39 -5.26
N PHE A 89 -14.87 -1.51 -3.94
CA PHE A 89 -14.94 -2.78 -3.24
C PHE A 89 -16.34 -3.41 -3.35
N PHE A 90 -17.39 -2.65 -3.07
CA PHE A 90 -18.77 -3.14 -3.21
C PHE A 90 -19.16 -3.41 -4.65
N TYR A 91 -18.66 -2.63 -5.62
CA TYR A 91 -18.84 -2.93 -7.03
C TYR A 91 -18.23 -4.29 -7.39
N PHE A 92 -17.00 -4.55 -6.95
CA PHE A 92 -16.33 -5.83 -7.19
C PHE A 92 -17.10 -7.01 -6.57
N LEU A 93 -17.51 -6.89 -5.31
CA LEU A 93 -18.31 -7.93 -4.63
C LEU A 93 -19.65 -8.19 -5.33
N ASN A 94 -20.30 -7.14 -5.84
CA ASN A 94 -21.61 -7.24 -6.50
C ASN A 94 -21.51 -7.43 -8.02
N TYR A 95 -20.31 -7.48 -8.59
CA TYR A 95 -20.10 -7.52 -10.04
C TYR A 95 -20.82 -8.70 -10.69
N GLY A 96 -20.86 -9.84 -10.02
CA GLY A 96 -21.60 -11.02 -10.47
C GLY A 96 -23.09 -10.77 -10.74
N ARG A 97 -23.74 -9.89 -9.97
CA ARG A 97 -25.15 -9.51 -10.15
C ARG A 97 -25.28 -8.39 -11.16
N ILE A 98 -24.43 -7.36 -11.05
CA ILE A 98 -24.47 -6.16 -11.89
C ILE A 98 -24.17 -6.48 -13.36
N LYS A 99 -23.28 -7.44 -13.63
CA LYS A 99 -22.90 -7.81 -15.01
C LYS A 99 -24.08 -8.27 -15.87
N HIS A 100 -25.22 -8.68 -15.28
CA HIS A 100 -26.40 -9.08 -16.05
C HIS A 100 -27.11 -7.88 -16.71
N HIS A 101 -26.94 -6.68 -16.16
CA HIS A 101 -27.50 -5.45 -16.73
C HIS A 101 -26.78 -5.00 -18.02
N LYS A 102 -25.66 -5.62 -18.39
CA LYS A 102 -24.93 -5.30 -19.64
C LYS A 102 -25.72 -5.67 -20.91
N ASN A 103 -26.68 -6.59 -20.80
CA ASN A 103 -27.51 -7.06 -21.91
C ASN A 103 -28.91 -6.43 -21.87
N TYR A 104 -29.00 -5.11 -21.75
CA TYR A 104 -30.29 -4.41 -21.84
C TYR A 104 -30.66 -4.22 -23.31
N LYS A 105 -31.80 -4.80 -23.74
CA LYS A 105 -32.31 -4.68 -25.12
C LYS A 105 -32.81 -3.27 -25.45
N TYR A 106 -33.17 -2.51 -24.41
CA TYR A 106 -33.64 -1.13 -24.52
C TYR A 106 -32.81 -0.26 -23.58
N HIS A 107 -32.58 0.99 -23.94
CA HIS A 107 -31.87 1.92 -23.06
C HIS A 107 -32.77 2.41 -21.93
#